data_AF-A0A9P6U6S3-F1
#
_entry.id   AF-A0A9P6U6S3-F1
#
_cell.length_a   1.000
_cell.length_b   1.000
_cell.length_c   1.000
_cell.angle_alpha   90.00
_cell.angle_beta   90.00
_cell.angle_gamma   90.00
#
_symmetry.space_group_name_H-M   'P 1'
#
loop_
_entity.id
_entity.type
_entity.pdbx_description
1 polymer ?
#
loop_
_entity_poly.entity_id
_entity_poly.type
_entity_poly.pdbx_seq_one_letter_code
_entity_poly.pdbx_strand_id
1 'polypeptide(L)'
;MANISTVGRSLVILVALVLFVQMVMVLKSSIDPHVDENTPDAYTRQRPKNNNNNNNNNNNNDGQEHVYKARDPTRNRHPTVPLSLQDLEELDVLSDRIAVQEAYRVFENKEVGRLRGTMIRNQPELVQRIRNQIQCWTTRGRWQRRGEGGKTPAVFEPLKHMGDPRFARCDKNFVRALDREGSGHFMGEWDPTTRQLMVREAVKYEWVPDETACGPDAVVQEQPLPEGQQQQQQQQQQPAPGTFTSPEEPPLITRNGLQNEAATYKHATRPQFCEVLAKRDILVVGDLTQYQLHDVIASSFRSSFVCYGELGCLHHSPHGLCSNSALKYARNDLISVPWAVDPADDEFPSASAVEQAWATADLLQRYKILVLNRGLIWRPDEVFLQELVFTMKYLWKNYPDVLILYRATHPVSNCTTHKLQGEDEVILDKDGRPILPGTVLQRPLVSPPSRSAAMEGGAYNHNNNNDDDDDARPVFRPTLADVQRQNRIAKRVVEAAGGLYLDTETMFALRPDGRMGEGDCARFCAPGPLDAYADLLFNTLRILRHAEGKAGGAGAAAKKG
;
A
#
# COMPACT_ATOMS: atom_id res chain seq x y z
N MET A 1 0.06 21.09 67.21
CA MET A 1 0.01 20.25 66.00
C MET A 1 1.35 19.55 65.87
N ALA A 2 1.41 18.23 66.05
CA ALA A 2 2.67 17.50 66.11
C ALA A 2 3.24 17.29 64.69
N ASN A 3 4.51 17.63 64.50
CA ASN A 3 5.25 17.40 63.26
C ASN A 3 5.47 15.90 63.08
N ILE A 4 4.65 15.28 62.25
CA ILE A 4 4.87 13.92 61.75
C ILE A 4 6.15 13.97 60.90
N SER A 5 7.16 13.19 61.28
CA SER A 5 8.44 13.13 60.58
C SER A 5 8.22 12.73 59.12
N THR A 6 9.11 13.21 58.23
CA THR A 6 9.09 12.93 56.79
C THR A 6 9.04 11.43 56.47
N VAL A 7 9.57 10.58 57.36
CA VAL A 7 9.49 9.11 57.25
C VAL A 7 8.06 8.60 57.43
N GLY A 8 7.28 9.20 58.33
CA GLY A 8 5.88 8.83 58.57
C GLY A 8 4.97 9.13 57.36
N ARG A 9 5.25 10.21 56.62
CA ARG A 9 4.48 10.54 55.40
C ARG A 9 4.69 9.52 54.28
N SER A 10 5.93 9.08 54.07
CA SER A 10 6.24 8.06 53.06
C SER A 10 5.61 6.71 53.39
N LEU A 11 5.58 6.33 54.67
CA LEU A 11 4.95 5.07 55.11
C LEU A 11 3.44 5.10 54.89
N VAL A 12 2.77 6.21 55.20
CA VAL A 12 1.31 6.37 55.00
C VAL A 12 0.95 6.28 53.51
N ILE A 13 1.75 6.91 52.64
CA ILE A 13 1.54 6.83 51.19
C ILE A 13 1.72 5.39 50.69
N LEU A 14 2.74 4.68 51.17
CA LEU A 14 3.00 3.30 50.74
C LEU A 14 1.90 2.34 51.21
N VAL A 15 1.40 2.50 52.44
CA VAL A 15 0.26 1.71 52.95
C VAL A 15 -1.01 2.00 52.16
N ALA A 16 -1.29 3.27 51.83
CA ALA A 16 -2.45 3.63 51.01
C ALA A 16 -2.37 3.01 49.59
N LEU A 17 -1.17 2.96 49.00
CA LEU A 17 -0.95 2.36 47.68
C LEU A 17 -1.16 0.83 47.68
N VAL A 18 -0.69 0.15 48.73
CA VAL A 18 -0.90 -1.31 48.90
C VAL A 18 -2.39 -1.63 49.10
N LEU A 19 -3.10 -0.84 49.91
CA LEU A 19 -4.54 -1.02 50.11
C LEU A 19 -5.33 -0.76 48.83
N PHE A 20 -4.93 0.23 48.03
CA PHE A 20 -5.55 0.51 46.74
C PHE A 20 -5.36 -0.65 45.75
N VAL A 21 -4.16 -1.22 45.67
CA VAL A 21 -3.88 -2.40 44.81
C VAL A 21 -4.68 -3.62 45.28
N GLN A 22 -4.78 -3.87 46.59
CA GLN A 22 -5.62 -4.95 47.11
C GLN A 22 -7.10 -4.74 46.79
N MET A 23 -7.61 -3.51 46.90
CA MET A 23 -9.00 -3.19 46.55
C MET A 23 -9.30 -3.44 45.06
N VAL A 24 -8.37 -3.07 44.16
CA VAL A 24 -8.50 -3.34 42.72
C VAL A 24 -8.48 -4.84 42.42
N MET A 25 -7.64 -5.62 43.12
CA MET A 25 -7.58 -7.07 42.95
C MET A 25 -8.86 -7.76 43.43
N VAL A 26 -9.43 -7.34 44.57
CA VAL A 26 -10.67 -7.90 45.13
C VAL A 26 -11.89 -7.54 44.28
N LEU A 27 -11.93 -6.33 43.71
CA LEU A 27 -13.00 -5.93 42.79
C LEU A 27 -12.95 -6.70 41.47
N LYS A 28 -11.76 -7.12 41.01
CA LYS A 28 -11.61 -7.94 39.80
C LYS A 28 -12.06 -9.39 40.00
N SER A 29 -11.98 -9.94 41.22
CA SER A 29 -12.43 -11.30 41.53
C SER A 29 -13.93 -11.43 41.80
N SER A 30 -14.69 -10.33 41.82
CA SER A 30 -16.13 -10.34 42.13
C SER A 30 -17.03 -10.24 40.89
N ILE A 31 -16.45 -10.32 39.68
CA ILE A 31 -17.18 -10.27 38.42
C ILE A 31 -16.87 -11.56 37.64
N ASP A 32 -17.40 -12.68 38.12
CA ASP A 32 -17.63 -13.87 37.29
C ASP A 32 -19.15 -14.10 37.27
N PRO A 33 -19.81 -14.10 36.09
CA PRO A 33 -21.20 -14.50 36.02
C PRO A 33 -21.29 -16.01 36.22
N HIS A 34 -22.05 -16.41 37.23
CA HIS A 34 -22.51 -17.77 37.46
C HIS A 34 -23.03 -18.39 36.16
N VAL A 35 -22.33 -19.41 35.65
CA VAL A 35 -22.84 -20.33 34.63
C VAL A 35 -23.51 -21.46 35.39
N ASP A 36 -24.82 -21.60 35.21
CA ASP A 36 -25.62 -22.70 35.77
C ASP A 36 -25.18 -24.03 35.16
N GLU A 37 -24.64 -24.89 36.02
CA GLU A 37 -24.28 -26.27 35.76
C GLU A 37 -25.52 -27.15 35.97
N ASN A 38 -26.22 -27.51 34.89
CA ASN A 38 -27.17 -28.62 34.86
C ASN A 38 -27.50 -29.05 33.41
N THR A 39 -26.65 -29.87 32.81
CA THR A 39 -27.09 -30.84 31.77
C THR A 39 -26.13 -32.03 31.73
N PRO A 40 -26.63 -33.28 31.73
CA PRO A 40 -25.81 -34.47 31.94
C PRO A 40 -25.11 -34.94 30.66
N ASP A 41 -23.91 -35.49 30.87
CA ASP A 41 -23.06 -36.18 29.92
C ASP A 41 -23.78 -37.25 29.09
N ALA A 42 -23.64 -37.16 27.77
CA ALA A 42 -23.44 -38.31 26.89
C ALA A 42 -23.25 -37.82 25.44
N TYR A 43 -22.05 -37.92 24.86
CA TYR A 43 -21.92 -38.27 23.45
C TYR A 43 -20.57 -38.92 23.13
N THR A 44 -20.63 -40.25 23.08
CA THR A 44 -19.65 -41.14 22.47
C THR A 44 -19.56 -40.84 20.97
N ARG A 45 -18.36 -40.54 20.49
CA ARG A 45 -18.02 -40.37 19.07
C ARG A 45 -18.18 -41.71 18.33
N GLN A 46 -19.27 -41.89 17.58
CA GLN A 46 -19.34 -42.90 16.52
C GLN A 46 -19.32 -42.22 15.14
N ARG A 47 -18.37 -42.65 14.32
CA ARG A 47 -18.24 -42.31 12.89
C ARG A 47 -19.50 -42.76 12.14
N PRO A 48 -20.09 -41.96 11.25
CA PRO A 48 -21.08 -42.49 10.33
C PRO A 48 -20.35 -43.23 9.19
N LYS A 49 -20.69 -44.51 9.07
CA LYS A 49 -20.50 -45.28 7.83
C LYS A 49 -21.46 -44.74 6.79
N ASN A 50 -20.90 -44.50 5.62
CA ASN A 50 -21.58 -44.20 4.39
C ASN A 50 -22.58 -45.33 4.06
N ASN A 51 -23.87 -45.03 3.97
CA ASN A 51 -24.86 -45.96 3.44
C ASN A 51 -25.83 -45.19 2.54
N ASN A 52 -25.63 -45.39 1.24
CA ASN A 52 -26.61 -45.11 0.22
C ASN A 52 -27.90 -45.87 0.54
N ASN A 53 -29.00 -45.15 0.67
CA ASN A 53 -30.31 -45.69 0.28
C ASN A 53 -31.19 -44.56 -0.25
N ASN A 54 -31.42 -44.65 -1.56
CA ASN A 54 -32.57 -44.07 -2.23
C ASN A 54 -33.84 -44.44 -1.47
N ASN A 55 -34.63 -43.44 -1.10
CA ASN A 55 -36.07 -43.59 -1.12
C ASN A 55 -36.73 -42.23 -1.40
N ASN A 56 -37.30 -42.17 -2.60
CA ASN A 56 -38.40 -41.29 -2.95
C ASN A 56 -39.45 -41.30 -1.84
N ASN A 57 -39.87 -40.13 -1.39
CA ASN A 57 -41.28 -39.90 -1.13
C ASN A 57 -41.65 -38.43 -1.28
N ASN A 58 -42.66 -38.25 -2.13
CA ASN A 58 -43.36 -37.02 -2.47
C ASN A 58 -44.16 -36.44 -1.30
N ASN A 59 -44.42 -35.15 -1.45
CA ASN A 59 -45.57 -34.39 -0.94
C ASN A 59 -45.64 -34.14 0.57
N ASN A 60 -45.43 -32.89 0.97
CA ASN A 60 -46.57 -32.00 1.22
C ASN A 60 -46.14 -30.54 1.40
N ASN A 61 -46.96 -29.67 0.81
CA ASN A 61 -47.03 -28.25 1.07
C ASN A 61 -47.13 -27.99 2.57
N ASP A 62 -46.23 -27.16 3.10
CA ASP A 62 -46.58 -26.23 4.16
C ASP A 62 -45.84 -24.92 3.91
N GLY A 63 -46.61 -23.84 3.91
CA GLY A 63 -46.18 -22.50 3.53
C GLY A 63 -45.10 -21.97 4.45
N GLN A 64 -43.84 -22.19 4.08
CA GLN A 64 -42.74 -21.37 4.57
C GLN A 64 -42.88 -19.99 3.95
N GLU A 65 -43.61 -19.16 4.70
CA GLU A 65 -43.50 -17.73 4.77
C GLU A 65 -42.05 -17.33 4.44
N HIS A 66 -41.86 -16.80 3.22
CA HIS A 66 -40.61 -16.16 2.82
C HIS A 66 -40.45 -14.95 3.74
N VAL A 67 -39.86 -15.19 4.91
CA VAL A 67 -39.30 -14.15 5.76
C VAL A 67 -38.31 -13.44 4.86
N TYR A 68 -38.70 -12.26 4.38
CA TYR A 68 -37.80 -11.28 3.82
C TYR A 68 -36.76 -11.02 4.92
N LYS A 69 -35.68 -11.81 4.92
CA LYS A 69 -34.48 -11.51 5.70
C LYS A 69 -34.12 -10.10 5.29
N ALA A 70 -34.40 -9.15 6.18
CA ALA A 70 -34.10 -7.75 5.98
C ALA A 70 -32.68 -7.71 5.46
N ARG A 71 -32.52 -7.17 4.24
CA ARG A 71 -31.23 -7.11 3.55
C ARG A 71 -30.28 -6.40 4.50
N ASP A 72 -29.34 -7.16 5.04
CA ASP A 72 -28.34 -6.67 5.95
C ASP A 72 -27.64 -5.44 5.34
N PRO A 73 -27.85 -4.23 5.90
CA PRO A 73 -27.31 -2.99 5.36
C PRO A 73 -25.78 -2.93 5.49
N THR A 74 -25.15 -3.83 6.24
CA THR A 74 -23.69 -3.95 6.32
C THR A 74 -23.08 -4.65 5.10
N ARG A 75 -23.90 -5.27 4.24
CA ARG A 75 -23.40 -5.90 3.01
C ARG A 75 -22.92 -4.83 2.04
N ASN A 76 -21.60 -4.78 1.84
CA ASN A 76 -20.90 -4.00 0.81
C ASN A 76 -21.52 -4.28 -0.58
N ARG A 77 -22.53 -3.49 -0.96
CA ARG A 77 -23.04 -3.49 -2.33
C ARG A 77 -22.33 -2.36 -3.04
N HIS A 78 -21.48 -2.71 -4.00
CA HIS A 78 -21.02 -1.73 -4.97
C HIS A 78 -22.26 -1.07 -5.61
N PRO A 79 -22.25 0.26 -5.83
CA PRO A 79 -23.31 0.90 -6.59
C PRO A 79 -23.53 0.12 -7.89
N THR A 80 -24.73 -0.43 -8.08
CA THR A 80 -25.06 -1.20 -9.28
C THR A 80 -25.42 -0.29 -10.45
N VAL A 81 -25.49 1.01 -10.22
CA VAL A 81 -25.76 2.02 -11.25
C VAL A 81 -24.44 2.37 -11.93
N PRO A 82 -24.28 2.09 -13.23
CA PRO A 82 -23.13 2.55 -13.98
C PRO A 82 -23.15 4.08 -14.02
N LEU A 83 -22.06 4.71 -13.57
CA LEU A 83 -21.88 6.16 -13.60
C LEU A 83 -21.28 6.59 -14.94
N SER A 84 -21.69 7.75 -15.46
CA SER A 84 -21.04 8.33 -16.64
C SER A 84 -19.63 8.83 -16.29
N LEU A 85 -18.81 9.16 -17.30
CA LEU A 85 -17.49 9.76 -17.06
C LEU A 85 -17.59 11.12 -16.35
N GLN A 86 -18.63 11.90 -16.68
CA GLN A 86 -18.90 13.17 -16.02
C GLN A 86 -19.29 12.96 -14.55
N ASP A 87 -20.19 12.01 -14.26
CA ASP A 87 -20.59 11.71 -12.88
C ASP A 87 -19.40 11.23 -12.04
N LEU A 88 -18.49 10.45 -12.63
CA LEU A 88 -17.27 10.02 -11.97
C LEU A 88 -16.31 11.19 -11.69
N GLU A 89 -16.23 12.17 -12.59
CA GLU A 89 -15.44 13.39 -12.37
C GLU A 89 -16.06 14.27 -11.26
N GLU A 90 -17.38 14.43 -11.26
CA GLU A 90 -18.09 15.14 -10.19
C GLU A 90 -17.93 14.44 -8.83
N LEU A 91 -18.03 13.11 -8.82
CA LEU A 91 -17.80 12.30 -7.62
C LEU A 91 -16.36 12.45 -7.12
N ASP A 92 -15.38 12.52 -8.02
CA ASP A 92 -13.98 12.73 -7.64
C ASP A 92 -13.76 14.08 -6.95
N VAL A 93 -14.34 15.14 -7.51
CA VAL A 93 -14.28 16.50 -6.95
C VAL A 93 -14.97 16.53 -5.58
N LEU A 94 -16.12 15.86 -5.45
CA LEU A 94 -16.86 15.78 -4.20
C LEU A 94 -16.07 14.99 -3.14
N SER A 95 -15.57 13.80 -3.46
CA SER A 95 -14.78 12.97 -2.56
C SER A 95 -13.49 13.67 -2.12
N ASP A 96 -12.80 14.39 -3.01
CA ASP A 96 -11.61 15.18 -2.64
C ASP A 96 -11.99 16.30 -1.66
N ARG A 97 -13.08 17.04 -1.94
CA ARG A 97 -13.56 18.11 -1.05
C ARG A 97 -13.93 17.58 0.34
N ILE A 98 -14.67 16.47 0.40
CA ILE A 98 -15.05 15.83 1.66
C ILE A 98 -13.80 15.37 2.42
N ALA A 99 -12.86 14.70 1.74
CA ALA A 99 -11.62 14.24 2.36
C ALA A 99 -10.78 15.39 2.91
N VAL A 100 -10.68 16.51 2.16
CA VAL A 100 -10.00 17.72 2.61
C VAL A 100 -10.70 18.30 3.86
N GLN A 101 -12.02 18.48 3.82
CA GLN A 101 -12.78 19.02 4.96
C GLN A 101 -12.64 18.13 6.20
N GLU A 102 -12.74 16.82 6.04
CA GLU A 102 -12.63 15.87 7.14
C GLU A 102 -11.21 15.81 7.71
N ALA A 103 -10.19 15.82 6.83
CA ALA A 103 -8.80 15.90 7.25
C ALA A 103 -8.50 17.20 8.02
N TYR A 104 -9.01 18.35 7.55
CA TYR A 104 -8.90 19.61 8.28
C TYR A 104 -9.66 19.58 9.60
N ARG A 105 -10.85 19.00 9.67
CA ARG A 105 -11.63 18.88 10.90
C ARG A 105 -10.93 18.04 11.95
N VAL A 106 -10.26 16.95 11.54
CA VAL A 106 -9.66 15.99 12.48
C VAL A 106 -8.23 16.36 12.87
N PHE A 107 -7.43 16.87 11.93
CA PHE A 107 -6.02 17.20 12.15
C PHE A 107 -5.75 18.72 12.29
N GLU A 108 -6.83 19.53 12.24
CA GLU A 108 -6.99 20.97 12.52
C GLU A 108 -5.71 21.78 12.78
N ASN A 109 -5.41 22.75 11.89
CA ASN A 109 -4.49 23.93 11.89
C ASN A 109 -3.14 23.93 12.66
N LYS A 110 -2.90 23.02 13.59
CA LYS A 110 -1.72 23.03 14.46
C LYS A 110 -0.53 22.40 13.76
N GLU A 111 -0.77 21.51 12.79
CA GLU A 111 0.30 20.70 12.19
C GLU A 111 0.15 20.35 10.68
N VAL A 112 -0.79 20.95 9.94
CA VAL A 112 -0.87 20.70 8.49
C VAL A 112 0.43 21.20 7.83
N GLY A 113 1.12 20.29 7.13
CA GLY A 113 2.45 20.54 6.57
C GLY A 113 3.62 20.08 7.45
N ARG A 114 3.37 19.55 8.66
CA ARG A 114 4.42 18.88 9.44
C ARG A 114 4.64 17.46 8.95
N LEU A 115 5.85 16.94 9.17
CA LEU A 115 6.19 15.54 8.92
C LEU A 115 6.61 14.85 10.21
N ARG A 116 5.78 13.95 10.71
CA ARG A 116 5.99 13.25 11.99
C ARG A 116 7.03 12.13 11.86
N GLY A 117 7.60 11.73 13.00
CA GLY A 117 8.73 10.81 13.04
C GLY A 117 10.02 11.34 12.39
N THR A 118 10.12 12.66 12.21
CA THR A 118 11.31 13.33 11.64
C THR A 118 11.70 14.59 12.42
N MET A 119 12.96 15.02 12.27
CA MET A 119 13.45 16.28 12.88
C MET A 119 12.98 17.54 12.13
N ILE A 120 12.46 17.39 10.90
CA ILE A 120 11.99 18.50 10.06
C ILE A 120 10.50 18.81 10.26
N ARG A 121 9.86 18.19 11.26
CA ARG A 121 8.42 18.36 11.52
C ARG A 121 7.95 19.81 11.61
N ASN A 122 8.81 20.74 12.05
CA ASN A 122 8.44 22.15 12.20
C ASN A 122 8.80 23.02 10.99
N GLN A 123 9.09 22.42 9.82
CA GLN A 123 9.51 23.13 8.61
C GLN A 123 8.51 22.87 7.46
N PRO A 124 7.31 23.46 7.50
CA PRO A 124 6.22 23.11 6.57
C PRO A 124 6.57 23.33 5.09
N GLU A 125 7.30 24.40 4.78
CA GLU A 125 7.77 24.65 3.41
C GLU A 125 8.76 23.58 2.92
N LEU A 126 9.66 23.12 3.79
CA LEU A 126 10.60 22.06 3.44
C LEU A 126 9.87 20.73 3.25
N VAL A 127 8.92 20.41 4.13
CA VAL A 127 8.07 19.21 3.99
C VAL A 127 7.29 19.26 2.69
N GLN A 128 6.71 20.41 2.33
CA GLN A 128 5.99 20.56 1.06
C GLN A 128 6.92 20.37 -0.15
N ARG A 129 8.13 20.93 -0.11
CA ARG A 129 9.14 20.68 -1.16
C ARG A 129 9.51 19.21 -1.27
N ILE A 130 9.63 18.49 -0.15
CA ILE A 130 9.90 17.04 -0.15
C ILE A 130 8.73 16.26 -0.75
N ARG A 131 7.49 16.59 -0.38
CA ARG A 131 6.28 15.98 -0.97
C ARG A 131 6.23 16.22 -2.48
N ASN A 132 6.47 17.45 -2.91
CA ASN A 132 6.52 17.82 -4.33
C ASN A 132 7.65 17.06 -5.06
N GLN A 133 8.81 16.88 -4.42
CA GLN A 133 9.93 16.12 -4.99
C GLN A 133 9.56 14.65 -5.20
N ILE A 134 8.97 14.00 -4.20
CA ILE A 134 8.55 12.60 -4.27
C ILE A 134 7.44 12.42 -5.31
N GLN A 135 6.47 13.35 -5.35
CA GLN A 135 5.43 13.35 -6.36
C GLN A 135 6.03 13.53 -7.77
N CYS A 136 6.99 14.43 -7.94
CA CYS A 136 7.68 14.60 -9.22
C CYS A 136 8.33 13.29 -9.67
N TRP A 137 9.11 12.65 -8.79
CA TRP A 137 9.77 11.39 -9.13
C TRP A 137 8.81 10.30 -9.56
N THR A 138 7.61 10.24 -8.97
CA THR A 138 6.65 9.15 -9.21
C THR A 138 5.67 9.42 -10.34
N THR A 139 5.45 10.68 -10.70
CA THR A 139 4.48 11.09 -11.74
C THR A 139 5.15 11.62 -13.02
N ARG A 140 6.39 12.11 -12.92
CA ARG A 140 7.19 12.61 -14.05
C ARG A 140 8.43 11.75 -14.23
N GLY A 141 8.23 10.64 -14.91
CA GLY A 141 9.31 9.73 -15.26
C GLY A 141 8.85 8.78 -16.34
N ARG A 142 9.72 7.85 -16.68
CA ARG A 142 9.42 6.80 -17.66
C ARG A 142 10.11 5.51 -17.25
N TRP A 143 9.55 4.42 -17.71
CA TRP A 143 10.25 3.15 -17.68
C TRP A 143 11.26 3.11 -18.83
N GLN A 144 12.52 2.96 -18.48
CA GLN A 144 13.62 2.86 -19.42
C GLN A 144 14.19 1.45 -19.36
N ARG A 145 14.49 0.88 -20.53
CA ARG A 145 15.17 -0.41 -20.59
C ARG A 145 16.60 -0.23 -20.11
N ARG A 146 17.06 -1.05 -19.16
CA ARG A 146 18.43 -0.98 -18.65
C ARG A 146 19.43 -1.20 -19.79
N GLY A 147 20.45 -0.33 -19.83
CA GLY A 147 21.46 -0.32 -20.90
C GLY A 147 21.08 0.47 -22.15
N GLU A 148 19.83 0.93 -22.28
CA GLU A 148 19.41 1.80 -23.38
C GLU A 148 19.99 3.22 -23.20
N GLY A 149 20.82 3.67 -24.14
CA GLY A 149 21.44 5.01 -24.13
C GLY A 149 22.85 5.10 -23.53
N GLY A 150 23.40 4.01 -22.98
CA GLY A 150 24.78 3.94 -22.51
C GLY A 150 25.76 3.49 -23.60
N LYS A 151 26.99 4.04 -23.62
CA LYS A 151 28.07 3.60 -24.55
C LYS A 151 28.59 2.19 -24.26
N THR A 152 28.26 1.64 -23.09
CA THR A 152 28.60 0.28 -22.68
C THR A 152 27.34 -0.41 -22.17
N PRO A 153 27.04 -1.65 -22.61
CA PRO A 153 25.95 -2.43 -22.04
C PRO A 153 26.26 -2.62 -20.56
N ALA A 154 25.47 -1.98 -19.70
CA ALA A 154 25.55 -2.21 -18.27
C ALA A 154 25.27 -3.69 -18.03
N VAL A 155 26.14 -4.37 -17.27
CA VAL A 155 25.87 -5.73 -16.81
C VAL A 155 24.61 -5.65 -15.96
N PHE A 156 23.49 -6.07 -16.53
CA PHE A 156 22.23 -6.15 -15.83
C PHE A 156 22.33 -7.29 -14.84
N GLU A 157 22.12 -7.07 -13.55
CA GLU A 157 21.93 -8.17 -12.61
C GLU A 157 20.49 -8.06 -12.08
N PRO A 158 19.59 -9.00 -12.43
CA PRO A 158 18.25 -8.99 -11.88
C PRO A 158 18.33 -9.17 -10.37
N LEU A 159 17.46 -8.47 -9.64
CA LEU A 159 17.35 -8.69 -8.21
C LEU A 159 16.90 -10.13 -7.98
N LYS A 160 17.65 -10.89 -7.16
CA LYS A 160 17.27 -12.25 -6.83
C LYS A 160 16.22 -12.21 -5.72
N HIS A 161 14.98 -12.48 -6.06
CA HIS A 161 13.91 -12.69 -5.08
C HIS A 161 13.99 -14.13 -4.58
N MET A 162 14.24 -14.27 -3.29
CA MET A 162 14.20 -15.58 -2.63
C MET A 162 12.85 -15.84 -1.95
N GLY A 163 11.92 -14.89 -2.03
CA GLY A 163 10.63 -14.87 -1.34
C GLY A 163 9.61 -15.93 -1.72
N ASP A 164 8.34 -15.56 -1.63
CA ASP A 164 7.22 -16.46 -1.90
C ASP A 164 7.34 -17.06 -3.32
N PRO A 165 7.41 -18.39 -3.46
CA PRO A 165 7.47 -19.05 -4.76
C PRO A 165 6.32 -18.71 -5.70
N ARG A 166 5.19 -18.18 -5.18
CA ARG A 166 4.09 -17.66 -5.98
C ARG A 166 4.52 -16.49 -6.87
N PHE A 167 5.35 -15.56 -6.37
CA PHE A 167 5.76 -14.39 -7.16
C PHE A 167 6.82 -14.73 -8.22
N ALA A 168 7.58 -15.80 -8.00
CA ALA A 168 8.51 -16.38 -8.97
C ALA A 168 7.81 -17.30 -9.99
N ARG A 169 6.48 -17.48 -9.93
CA ARG A 169 5.74 -18.35 -10.87
C ARG A 169 5.90 -17.89 -12.32
N CYS A 170 5.94 -16.57 -12.54
CA CYS A 170 6.12 -16.02 -13.89
C CYS A 170 7.45 -16.44 -14.50
N ASP A 171 8.53 -16.45 -13.70
CA ASP A 171 9.84 -16.87 -14.18
C ASP A 171 9.92 -18.37 -14.41
N LYS A 172 9.26 -19.17 -13.54
CA LYS A 172 9.14 -20.62 -13.77
C LYS A 172 8.39 -20.93 -15.06
N ASN A 173 7.33 -20.19 -15.34
CA ASN A 173 6.57 -20.34 -16.59
C ASN A 173 7.43 -19.93 -17.80
N PHE A 174 8.15 -18.82 -17.70
CA PHE A 174 9.08 -18.35 -18.72
C PHE A 174 10.19 -19.38 -19.02
N VAL A 175 10.88 -19.89 -18.00
CA VAL A 175 11.92 -20.92 -18.19
C VAL A 175 11.33 -22.21 -18.75
N ARG A 176 10.15 -22.65 -18.29
CA ARG A 176 9.47 -23.83 -18.86
C ARG A 176 9.09 -23.64 -20.33
N ALA A 177 8.76 -22.42 -20.74
CA ALA A 177 8.49 -22.12 -22.14
C ALA A 177 9.76 -22.27 -22.99
N LEU A 178 10.90 -21.76 -22.49
CA LEU A 178 12.22 -21.93 -23.12
C LEU A 178 12.67 -23.40 -23.16
N ASP A 179 12.50 -24.15 -22.06
CA ASP A 179 12.94 -25.56 -21.97
C ASP A 179 12.19 -26.50 -22.92
N ARG A 180 10.96 -26.16 -23.36
CA ARG A 180 10.25 -26.94 -24.37
C ARG A 180 11.00 -27.01 -25.71
N GLU A 181 11.99 -26.13 -25.91
CA GLU A 181 12.88 -26.13 -27.07
C GLU A 181 14.08 -27.08 -26.90
N GLY A 182 14.19 -27.78 -25.75
CA GLY A 182 15.28 -28.71 -25.46
C GLY A 182 16.62 -28.03 -25.18
N SER A 183 16.58 -26.76 -24.78
CA SER A 183 17.75 -25.90 -24.62
C SER A 183 18.40 -25.97 -23.22
N GLY A 184 17.67 -26.46 -22.21
CA GLY A 184 18.20 -26.67 -20.85
C GLY A 184 18.60 -25.39 -20.14
N HIS A 185 17.85 -24.30 -20.36
CA HIS A 185 18.20 -22.97 -19.89
C HIS A 185 17.82 -22.73 -18.43
N PHE A 186 18.62 -21.93 -17.73
CA PHE A 186 18.31 -21.46 -16.38
C PHE A 186 17.98 -19.96 -16.36
N MET A 187 17.11 -19.54 -15.45
CA MET A 187 16.80 -18.11 -15.28
C MET A 187 18.06 -17.32 -14.92
N GLY A 188 18.32 -16.23 -15.65
CA GLY A 188 19.51 -15.41 -15.45
C GLY A 188 20.81 -16.06 -15.95
N GLU A 189 20.71 -17.14 -16.72
CA GLU A 189 21.84 -17.63 -17.51
C GLU A 189 22.11 -16.64 -18.66
N TRP A 190 23.40 -16.43 -18.93
CA TRP A 190 23.86 -15.60 -20.03
C TRP A 190 23.74 -16.41 -21.32
N ASP A 191 22.90 -15.96 -22.25
CA ASP A 191 22.90 -16.53 -23.59
C ASP A 191 24.09 -15.96 -24.39
N PRO A 192 25.10 -16.78 -24.73
CA PRO A 192 26.26 -16.32 -25.48
C PRO A 192 25.90 -15.86 -26.91
N THR A 193 24.77 -16.31 -27.45
CA THR A 193 24.30 -16.03 -28.81
C THR A 193 23.73 -14.62 -28.89
N THR A 194 22.75 -14.31 -28.04
CA THR A 194 22.14 -12.96 -27.99
C THR A 194 22.96 -11.97 -27.18
N ARG A 195 23.95 -12.44 -26.39
CA ARG A 195 24.72 -11.65 -25.42
C ARG A 195 23.80 -10.93 -24.45
N GLN A 196 22.78 -11.63 -23.97
CA GLN A 196 21.80 -11.11 -23.01
C GLN A 196 21.55 -12.13 -21.92
N LEU A 197 21.13 -11.65 -20.76
CA LEU A 197 20.61 -12.52 -19.70
C LEU A 197 19.19 -12.95 -20.07
N MET A 198 18.93 -14.25 -19.93
CA MET A 198 17.61 -14.83 -20.13
C MET A 198 16.71 -14.49 -18.93
N VAL A 199 15.98 -13.40 -19.08
CA VAL A 199 14.98 -12.91 -18.13
C VAL A 199 13.76 -12.38 -18.89
N ARG A 200 12.59 -12.36 -18.23
CA ARG A 200 11.38 -11.74 -18.78
C ARG A 200 11.63 -10.29 -19.16
N GLU A 201 11.00 -9.83 -20.24
CA GLU A 201 11.16 -8.46 -20.74
C GLU A 201 10.80 -7.41 -19.66
N ALA A 202 9.77 -7.66 -18.85
CA ALA A 202 9.39 -6.79 -17.73
C ALA A 202 10.51 -6.54 -16.71
N VAL A 203 11.44 -7.47 -16.54
CA VAL A 203 12.56 -7.38 -15.58
C VAL A 203 13.68 -6.48 -16.12
N LYS A 204 13.70 -6.21 -17.43
CA LYS A 204 14.73 -5.41 -18.10
C LYS A 204 14.50 -3.89 -17.97
N TYR A 205 13.38 -3.44 -17.39
CA TYR A 205 13.04 -2.02 -17.25
C TYR A 205 13.21 -1.50 -15.83
N GLU A 206 13.67 -0.26 -15.72
CA GLU A 206 13.72 0.49 -14.46
C GLU A 206 12.99 1.83 -14.59
N TRP A 207 12.50 2.33 -13.45
CA TRP A 207 11.88 3.63 -13.41
C TRP A 207 12.94 4.72 -13.30
N VAL A 208 12.92 5.65 -14.25
CA VAL A 208 13.82 6.80 -14.29
C VAL A 208 12.98 8.07 -14.26
N PRO A 209 13.02 8.85 -13.15
CA PRO A 209 12.42 10.17 -13.12
C PRO A 209 13.00 11.09 -14.20
N ASP A 210 12.19 12.03 -14.65
CA ASP A 210 12.65 13.09 -15.54
C ASP A 210 13.48 14.09 -14.73
N GLU A 211 14.81 13.93 -14.73
CA GLU A 211 15.74 14.81 -14.02
C GLU A 211 15.69 16.26 -14.53
N THR A 212 15.17 16.53 -15.74
CA THR A 212 14.97 17.92 -16.20
C THR A 212 13.81 18.59 -15.48
N ALA A 213 12.81 17.80 -15.06
CA ALA A 213 11.63 18.25 -14.33
C ALA A 213 11.76 18.10 -12.81
N CYS A 214 12.54 17.12 -12.34
CA CYS A 214 12.64 16.73 -10.94
C CYS A 214 14.04 16.91 -10.34
N GLY A 215 15.06 17.19 -11.15
CA GLY A 215 16.44 17.36 -10.66
C GLY A 215 16.66 18.68 -9.91
N PRO A 216 17.85 18.86 -9.31
CA PRO A 216 18.18 20.06 -8.53
C PRO A 216 18.11 21.36 -9.35
N ASP A 217 18.34 21.27 -10.65
CA ASP A 217 18.36 22.39 -11.59
C ASP A 217 17.04 22.55 -12.36
N ALA A 218 16.00 21.79 -11.98
CA ALA A 218 14.72 21.83 -12.65
C ALA A 218 14.09 23.22 -12.53
N VAL A 219 14.03 23.95 -13.65
CA VAL A 219 13.25 25.17 -13.77
C VAL A 219 11.86 24.75 -14.21
N VAL A 220 10.87 24.99 -13.35
CA VAL A 220 9.48 24.80 -13.74
C VAL A 220 9.15 25.85 -14.79
N GLN A 221 9.16 25.45 -16.06
CA GLN A 221 8.32 26.13 -17.03
C GLN A 221 6.90 25.81 -16.60
N GLU A 222 6.14 26.84 -16.23
CA GLU A 222 4.70 26.70 -16.02
C GLU A 222 4.10 26.17 -17.32
N GLN A 223 3.89 24.86 -17.39
CA GLN A 223 2.98 24.32 -18.37
C GLN A 223 1.60 24.85 -17.99
N PRO A 224 0.91 25.57 -18.88
CA PRO A 224 -0.42 26.08 -18.58
C PRO A 224 -1.28 24.91 -18.08
N LEU A 225 -1.89 25.08 -16.91
CA LEU A 225 -2.84 24.10 -16.36
C LEU A 225 -3.83 23.70 -17.46
N PRO A 226 -4.18 22.42 -17.60
CA PRO A 226 -5.19 21.99 -18.57
C PRO A 226 -6.45 22.86 -18.41
N GLU A 227 -7.03 23.33 -19.52
CA GLU A 227 -8.08 24.38 -19.53
C GLU A 227 -9.26 24.10 -18.57
N GLY A 228 -9.54 22.84 -18.24
CA GLY A 228 -10.57 22.44 -17.28
C GLY A 228 -10.29 22.82 -15.81
N GLN A 229 -9.02 22.91 -15.38
CA GLN A 229 -8.69 23.29 -13.99
C GLN A 229 -8.62 24.81 -13.77
N GLN A 230 -8.36 25.58 -14.82
CA GLN A 230 -8.31 27.05 -14.73
C GLN A 230 -9.69 27.67 -14.45
N GLN A 231 -10.77 27.08 -14.99
CA GLN A 231 -12.13 27.56 -14.75
C GLN A 231 -12.60 27.36 -13.30
N GLN A 232 -12.16 26.29 -12.62
CA GLN A 232 -12.51 26.05 -11.21
C GLN A 232 -11.78 27.00 -10.24
N GLN A 233 -10.54 27.38 -10.53
CA GLN A 233 -9.83 28.38 -9.72
C GLN A 233 -10.41 29.79 -9.91
N GLN A 234 -10.83 30.14 -11.13
CA GLN A 234 -11.50 31.42 -11.39
C GLN A 234 -12.88 31.53 -10.70
N GLN A 235 -13.62 30.43 -10.53
CA GLN A 235 -14.90 30.46 -9.82
C GLN A 235 -14.76 30.53 -8.28
N GLN A 236 -13.63 30.13 -7.70
CA GLN A 236 -13.38 30.26 -6.25
C GLN A 236 -12.75 31.59 -5.85
N GLN A 237 -12.29 32.40 -6.82
CA GLN A 237 -11.63 33.67 -6.58
C GLN A 237 -12.43 34.88 -7.10
N GLN A 238 -13.77 34.87 -7.01
CA GLN A 238 -14.52 36.12 -7.18
C GLN A 238 -14.31 36.99 -5.92
N PRO A 239 -13.56 38.11 -6.01
CA PRO A 239 -13.45 39.03 -4.89
C PRO A 239 -14.79 39.72 -4.66
N ALA A 240 -15.10 40.01 -3.40
CA ALA A 240 -16.19 40.91 -3.06
C ALA A 240 -16.02 42.26 -3.80
N PRO A 241 -17.10 42.89 -4.27
CA PRO A 241 -17.00 44.13 -5.03
C PRO A 241 -16.43 45.25 -4.15
N GLY A 242 -15.23 45.74 -4.49
CA GLY A 242 -14.63 46.94 -3.86
C GLY A 242 -13.12 46.99 -3.68
N THR A 243 -12.34 45.97 -4.06
CA THR A 243 -10.90 45.94 -3.75
C THR A 243 -10.02 46.51 -4.88
N PHE A 244 -9.23 47.53 -4.53
CA PHE A 244 -8.22 48.21 -5.35
C PHE A 244 -7.22 47.23 -5.99
N THR A 245 -6.96 47.39 -7.30
CA THR A 245 -5.94 46.66 -8.06
C THR A 245 -4.54 47.18 -7.73
N SER A 246 -3.70 46.34 -7.12
CA SER A 246 -2.26 46.56 -6.93
C SER A 246 -1.50 46.22 -8.23
N PRO A 247 -0.29 46.79 -8.47
CA PRO A 247 0.47 46.55 -9.70
C PRO A 247 0.85 45.07 -9.85
N GLU A 248 0.81 44.56 -11.08
CA GLU A 248 1.26 43.21 -11.47
C GLU A 248 2.66 42.92 -10.92
N GLU A 249 2.72 42.11 -9.87
CA GLU A 249 3.94 41.43 -9.46
C GLU A 249 4.30 40.41 -10.55
N PRO A 250 5.57 40.33 -11.00
CA PRO A 250 5.99 39.30 -11.95
C PRO A 250 5.67 37.91 -11.39
N PRO A 251 5.30 36.93 -12.24
CA PRO A 251 4.90 35.61 -11.79
C PRO A 251 6.02 34.99 -10.94
N LEU A 252 5.69 34.71 -9.68
CA LEU A 252 6.56 33.99 -8.75
C LEU A 252 6.85 32.62 -9.37
N ILE A 253 8.06 32.44 -9.93
CA ILE A 253 8.52 31.15 -10.45
C ILE A 253 8.59 30.18 -9.28
N THR A 254 7.51 29.44 -9.03
CA THR A 254 7.46 28.40 -8.02
C THR A 254 8.23 27.18 -8.51
N ARG A 255 9.49 27.06 -8.07
CA ARG A 255 10.32 25.88 -8.33
C ARG A 255 9.73 24.67 -7.59
N ASN A 256 9.48 23.59 -8.32
CA ASN A 256 9.00 22.32 -7.76
C ASN A 256 10.17 21.58 -7.09
N GLY A 257 9.92 21.00 -5.91
CA GLY A 257 10.87 20.08 -5.28
C GLY A 257 12.05 20.74 -4.55
N LEU A 258 13.14 19.99 -4.42
CA LEU A 258 14.38 20.40 -3.75
C LEU A 258 15.43 20.87 -4.78
N GLN A 259 16.24 21.86 -4.42
CA GLN A 259 17.25 22.46 -5.30
C GLN A 259 18.68 22.06 -4.87
N ASN A 260 18.87 20.80 -4.52
CA ASN A 260 20.18 20.30 -4.11
C ASN A 260 20.30 18.81 -4.47
N GLU A 261 21.48 18.24 -4.30
CA GLU A 261 21.79 16.84 -4.67
C GLU A 261 20.85 15.79 -4.03
N ALA A 262 20.10 16.16 -2.99
CA ALA A 262 19.07 15.27 -2.46
C ALA A 262 17.92 15.01 -3.47
N ALA A 263 17.67 15.94 -4.40
CA ALA A 263 16.66 15.86 -5.46
C ALA A 263 17.00 14.86 -6.58
N THR A 264 18.28 14.53 -6.77
CA THR A 264 18.70 13.55 -7.77
C THR A 264 18.25 12.16 -7.36
N TYR A 265 17.52 11.44 -8.22
CA TYR A 265 17.08 10.07 -7.93
C TYR A 265 18.27 9.10 -8.02
N LYS A 266 18.37 8.12 -7.11
CA LYS A 266 19.49 7.18 -7.05
C LYS A 266 19.01 5.75 -6.86
N HIS A 267 19.61 4.78 -7.54
CA HIS A 267 19.36 3.37 -7.26
C HIS A 267 19.99 2.97 -5.92
N ALA A 268 19.27 2.15 -5.15
CA ALA A 268 19.70 1.77 -3.82
C ALA A 268 20.73 0.65 -3.88
N THR A 269 21.90 0.87 -3.26
CA THR A 269 22.76 -0.24 -2.83
C THR A 269 22.48 -0.59 -1.38
N ARG A 270 22.68 -1.86 -1.00
CA ARG A 270 22.48 -2.31 0.39
C ARG A 270 23.21 -1.42 1.43
N PRO A 271 24.50 -1.05 1.26
CA PRO A 271 25.18 -0.18 2.23
C PRO A 271 24.54 1.20 2.36
N GLN A 272 24.18 1.83 1.23
CA GLN A 272 23.51 3.13 1.22
C GLN A 272 22.12 3.05 1.87
N PHE A 273 21.37 1.97 1.61
CA PHE A 273 20.06 1.77 2.21
C PHE A 273 20.19 1.57 3.73
N CYS A 274 21.15 0.76 4.19
CA CYS A 274 21.44 0.60 5.61
C CYS A 274 21.83 1.92 6.29
N GLU A 275 22.56 2.79 5.59
CA GLU A 275 22.89 4.10 6.10
C GLU A 275 21.61 4.92 6.35
N VAL A 276 20.73 5.07 5.34
CA VAL A 276 19.55 5.94 5.46
C VAL A 276 18.49 5.43 6.45
N LEU A 277 18.42 4.12 6.69
CA LEU A 277 17.54 3.54 7.71
C LEU A 277 17.88 4.05 9.12
N ALA A 278 19.15 4.38 9.39
CA ALA A 278 19.58 4.97 10.65
C ALA A 278 19.19 4.14 11.89
N LYS A 279 19.23 2.81 11.78
CA LYS A 279 18.80 1.86 12.84
C LYS A 279 17.29 1.89 13.15
N ARG A 280 16.45 2.32 12.22
CA ARG A 280 14.98 2.27 12.36
C ARG A 280 14.44 0.99 11.71
N ASP A 281 13.61 0.27 12.46
CA ASP A 281 12.87 -0.88 11.95
C ASP A 281 11.68 -0.43 11.09
N ILE A 282 11.38 -1.19 10.04
CA ILE A 282 10.25 -0.98 9.12
C ILE A 282 9.15 -1.99 9.43
N LEU A 283 7.92 -1.52 9.61
CA LEU A 283 6.71 -2.34 9.63
C LEU A 283 5.88 -2.04 8.38
N VAL A 284 5.70 -3.05 7.55
CA VAL A 284 4.81 -3.01 6.38
C VAL A 284 3.45 -3.54 6.79
N VAL A 285 2.40 -2.77 6.53
CA VAL A 285 1.02 -3.12 6.90
C VAL A 285 0.11 -2.93 5.70
N GLY A 286 -0.74 -3.93 5.47
CA GLY A 286 -1.76 -3.90 4.44
C GLY A 286 -2.15 -5.30 4.01
N ASP A 287 -2.54 -5.41 2.75
CA ASP A 287 -2.97 -6.67 2.12
C ASP A 287 -1.83 -7.47 1.47
N LEU A 288 -2.18 -8.46 0.66
CA LEU A 288 -1.21 -9.27 -0.09
C LEU A 288 -0.32 -8.46 -1.04
N THR A 289 -0.76 -7.29 -1.52
CA THR A 289 0.09 -6.41 -2.35
C THR A 289 1.17 -5.70 -1.52
N GLN A 290 0.92 -5.53 -0.22
CA GLN A 290 1.91 -5.06 0.75
C GLN A 290 2.84 -6.17 1.21
N TYR A 291 2.37 -7.40 1.30
CA TYR A 291 3.25 -8.55 1.47
C TYR A 291 4.26 -8.67 0.30
N GLN A 292 3.84 -8.40 -0.95
CA GLN A 292 4.79 -8.34 -2.07
C GLN A 292 5.85 -7.25 -1.88
N LEU A 293 5.45 -6.06 -1.41
CA LEU A 293 6.40 -4.98 -1.16
C LEU A 293 7.40 -5.36 -0.06
N HIS A 294 6.92 -6.02 0.99
CA HIS A 294 7.79 -6.57 2.03
C HIS A 294 8.86 -7.49 1.42
N ASP A 295 8.47 -8.40 0.52
CA ASP A 295 9.41 -9.32 -0.14
C ASP A 295 10.43 -8.59 -1.03
N VAL A 296 10.00 -7.56 -1.77
CA VAL A 296 10.87 -6.70 -2.56
C VAL A 296 11.89 -5.98 -1.67
N ILE A 297 11.45 -5.41 -0.55
CA ILE A 297 12.35 -4.75 0.40
C ILE A 297 13.36 -5.76 0.92
N ALA A 298 12.93 -6.92 1.43
CA ALA A 298 13.83 -7.97 1.92
C ALA A 298 14.87 -8.39 0.86
N SER A 299 14.43 -8.54 -0.39
CA SER A 299 15.27 -8.91 -1.53
C SER A 299 16.31 -7.83 -1.86
N SER A 300 15.99 -6.53 -1.74
CA SER A 300 16.95 -5.44 -1.95
C SER A 300 18.12 -5.45 -0.96
N PHE A 301 17.95 -6.07 0.21
CA PHE A 301 19.03 -6.27 1.19
C PHE A 301 19.77 -7.59 1.00
N ARG A 302 19.42 -8.39 -0.03
CA ARG A 302 19.92 -9.75 -0.26
C ARG A 302 19.82 -10.58 1.02
N SER A 303 18.69 -10.43 1.74
CA SER A 303 18.44 -11.19 2.95
C SER A 303 18.44 -12.68 2.61
N SER A 304 19.13 -13.49 3.42
CA SER A 304 19.10 -14.96 3.28
C SER A 304 17.78 -15.55 3.77
N PHE A 305 16.92 -14.72 4.36
CA PHE A 305 15.64 -15.16 4.90
C PHE A 305 14.54 -15.11 3.83
N VAL A 306 13.72 -16.15 3.82
CA VAL A 306 12.59 -16.32 2.90
C VAL A 306 11.31 -16.45 3.71
N CYS A 307 10.32 -15.61 3.42
CA CYS A 307 8.97 -15.86 3.90
C CYS A 307 8.24 -16.80 2.95
N TYR A 308 7.86 -17.98 3.45
CA TYR A 308 6.98 -18.90 2.73
C TYR A 308 5.52 -18.53 3.01
N GLY A 309 4.99 -17.62 2.19
CA GLY A 309 3.63 -17.11 2.34
C GLY A 309 3.49 -16.05 3.44
N GLU A 310 2.35 -15.36 3.40
CA GLU A 310 2.04 -14.25 4.30
C GLU A 310 1.93 -14.68 5.76
N LEU A 311 1.41 -15.89 6.02
CA LEU A 311 1.26 -16.45 7.37
C LEU A 311 2.60 -16.87 7.98
N GLY A 312 3.54 -17.33 7.16
CA GLY A 312 4.90 -17.58 7.61
C GLY A 312 5.52 -16.27 8.11
N CYS A 313 5.46 -15.23 7.29
CA CYS A 313 5.98 -13.90 7.63
C CYS A 313 5.34 -13.29 8.89
N LEU A 314 4.06 -13.56 9.12
CA LEU A 314 3.32 -13.08 10.29
C LEU A 314 3.87 -13.57 11.63
N HIS A 315 4.06 -14.89 11.74
CA HIS A 315 4.44 -15.55 12.99
C HIS A 315 5.94 -15.61 13.21
N HIS A 316 6.74 -15.30 12.18
CA HIS A 316 8.18 -15.31 12.28
C HIS A 316 8.76 -14.07 12.96
N SER A 317 10.00 -14.24 13.43
CA SER A 317 10.83 -13.15 13.90
C SER A 317 11.04 -12.12 12.80
N PRO A 318 11.21 -10.84 13.16
CA PRO A 318 11.50 -9.77 12.20
C PRO A 318 12.75 -10.09 11.37
N HIS A 319 12.76 -9.73 10.09
CA HIS A 319 13.89 -10.00 9.20
C HIS A 319 14.95 -8.94 9.37
N GLY A 320 16.18 -9.35 9.71
CA GLY A 320 17.31 -8.42 9.74
C GLY A 320 17.63 -7.88 8.35
N LEU A 321 17.49 -6.57 8.16
CA LEU A 321 17.94 -5.87 6.95
C LEU A 321 19.42 -5.47 7.08
N CYS A 322 19.75 -4.89 8.24
CA CYS A 322 21.07 -4.38 8.60
C CYS A 322 21.39 -4.78 10.04
N SER A 323 22.59 -4.51 10.55
CA SER A 323 23.03 -4.94 11.90
C SER A 323 22.08 -4.53 13.04
N ASN A 324 21.26 -3.48 12.88
CA ASN A 324 20.27 -3.01 13.86
C ASN A 324 19.02 -2.45 13.17
N SER A 325 18.56 -3.10 12.10
CA SER A 325 17.32 -2.71 11.44
C SER A 325 16.60 -3.95 10.98
N ALA A 326 15.33 -4.05 11.33
CA ALA A 326 14.48 -5.17 11.00
C ALA A 326 13.31 -4.75 10.10
N LEU A 327 12.80 -5.71 9.36
CA LEU A 327 11.59 -5.63 8.57
C LEU A 327 10.56 -6.61 9.12
N LYS A 328 9.32 -6.14 9.27
CA LYS A 328 8.19 -7.01 9.59
C LYS A 328 7.00 -6.68 8.70
N TYR A 329 6.17 -7.67 8.44
CA TYR A 329 4.88 -7.52 7.79
C TYR A 329 3.74 -7.85 8.77
N ALA A 330 2.65 -7.10 8.70
CA ALA A 330 1.39 -7.41 9.38
C ALA A 330 0.24 -7.32 8.37
N ARG A 331 -0.56 -8.39 8.27
CA ARG A 331 -1.69 -8.41 7.33
C ARG A 331 -2.89 -7.72 7.95
N ASN A 332 -3.16 -6.51 7.49
CA ASN A 332 -4.37 -5.79 7.83
C ASN A 332 -4.93 -5.14 6.57
N ASP A 333 -5.85 -5.86 5.97
CA ASP A 333 -6.48 -5.60 4.69
C ASP A 333 -7.29 -4.28 4.68
N LEU A 334 -7.70 -3.78 5.85
CA LEU A 334 -8.43 -2.51 6.01
C LEU A 334 -7.57 -1.36 6.59
N ILE A 335 -6.36 -1.69 7.05
CA ILE A 335 -5.52 -0.84 7.93
C ILE A 335 -6.29 -0.36 9.17
N SER A 336 -7.15 -1.19 9.75
CA SER A 336 -7.84 -0.90 11.02
C SER A 336 -6.86 -0.99 12.21
N VAL A 337 -7.05 -0.19 13.26
CA VAL A 337 -6.29 -0.33 14.52
C VAL A 337 -7.10 -1.20 15.50
N PRO A 338 -6.45 -2.03 16.34
CA PRO A 338 -7.08 -3.18 16.98
C PRO A 338 -8.05 -2.78 18.11
N TRP A 339 -9.28 -2.47 17.72
CA TRP A 339 -10.51 -2.42 18.54
C TRP A 339 -11.77 -2.56 17.67
N ALA A 340 -11.63 -2.74 16.34
CA ALA A 340 -12.74 -2.63 15.40
C ALA A 340 -13.57 -3.91 15.24
N VAL A 341 -13.16 -5.01 15.85
CA VAL A 341 -13.94 -6.25 15.94
C VAL A 341 -14.01 -6.61 17.41
N ASP A 342 -15.22 -6.57 17.98
CA ASP A 342 -15.47 -7.07 19.33
C ASP A 342 -15.21 -8.59 19.30
N PRO A 343 -14.26 -9.14 20.08
CA PRO A 343 -14.08 -10.59 20.15
C PRO A 343 -15.32 -11.33 20.68
N ALA A 344 -16.31 -10.62 21.25
CA ALA A 344 -17.61 -11.18 21.64
C ALA A 344 -18.62 -11.27 20.48
N ASP A 345 -18.40 -10.54 19.38
CA ASP A 345 -19.14 -10.76 18.15
C ASP A 345 -18.50 -11.98 17.46
N ASP A 346 -19.07 -13.16 17.68
CA ASP A 346 -18.73 -14.46 17.07
C ASP A 346 -18.81 -14.48 15.51
N GLU A 347 -18.89 -13.32 14.86
CA GLU A 347 -18.66 -13.19 13.43
C GLU A 347 -17.17 -13.42 13.16
N PHE A 348 -16.85 -14.67 12.83
CA PHE A 348 -15.59 -15.01 12.18
C PHE A 348 -15.27 -13.95 11.12
N PRO A 349 -14.06 -13.35 11.13
CA PRO A 349 -13.68 -12.37 10.13
C PRO A 349 -13.98 -12.96 8.75
N SER A 350 -14.69 -12.20 7.91
CA SER A 350 -15.09 -12.70 6.60
C SER A 350 -13.87 -13.29 5.90
N ALA A 351 -13.97 -14.49 5.32
CA ALA A 351 -12.85 -15.13 4.64
C ALA A 351 -12.22 -14.23 3.53
N SER A 352 -12.92 -13.17 3.13
CA SER A 352 -12.47 -12.16 2.17
C SER A 352 -11.51 -11.08 2.71
N ALA A 353 -11.44 -10.82 4.02
CA ALA A 353 -10.60 -9.76 4.59
C ALA A 353 -9.95 -10.18 5.92
N VAL A 354 -8.65 -9.91 6.07
CA VAL A 354 -7.86 -10.23 7.26
C VAL A 354 -7.44 -8.96 7.98
N GLU A 355 -7.82 -8.82 9.25
CA GLU A 355 -7.54 -7.64 10.09
C GLU A 355 -6.69 -7.99 11.31
N GLN A 356 -5.39 -8.21 11.13
CA GLN A 356 -4.52 -8.51 12.27
C GLN A 356 -4.22 -7.26 13.07
N ALA A 357 -4.10 -7.44 14.38
CA ALA A 357 -3.63 -6.40 15.29
C ALA A 357 -2.16 -6.06 14.96
N TRP A 358 -1.94 -4.85 14.47
CA TRP A 358 -0.61 -4.36 14.08
C TRP A 358 -0.21 -3.08 14.82
N ALA A 359 -1.17 -2.27 15.24
CA ALA A 359 -0.96 -1.01 15.93
C ALA A 359 -0.89 -1.18 17.47
N THR A 360 -0.18 -2.21 17.92
CA THR A 360 0.04 -2.48 19.36
C THR A 360 1.21 -1.65 19.88
N ALA A 361 1.25 -1.43 21.20
CA ALA A 361 2.34 -0.67 21.83
C ALA A 361 3.71 -1.28 21.54
N ASP A 362 3.86 -2.60 21.65
CA ASP A 362 5.13 -3.29 21.41
C ASP A 362 5.64 -3.12 19.98
N LEU A 363 4.73 -3.19 18.99
CA LEU A 363 5.09 -2.98 17.59
C LEU A 363 5.45 -1.51 17.35
N LEU A 364 4.60 -0.56 17.74
CA LEU A 364 4.81 0.85 17.43
C LEU A 364 5.95 1.51 18.26
N GLN A 365 6.31 0.92 19.41
CA GLN A 365 7.53 1.32 20.13
C GLN A 365 8.80 0.84 19.43
N ARG A 366 8.76 -0.28 18.71
CA ARG A 366 9.91 -0.85 18.00
C ARG A 366 10.04 -0.32 16.57
N TYR A 367 8.97 -0.36 15.80
CA TYR A 367 8.97 -0.02 14.38
C TYR A 367 8.67 1.47 14.19
N LYS A 368 9.70 2.22 13.79
CA LYS A 368 9.63 3.69 13.65
C LYS A 368 9.32 4.15 12.23
N ILE A 369 9.31 3.24 11.27
CA ILE A 369 8.87 3.51 9.90
C ILE A 369 7.71 2.57 9.59
N LEU A 370 6.53 3.14 9.32
CA LEU A 370 5.36 2.39 8.88
C LEU A 370 5.18 2.58 7.38
N VAL A 371 5.02 1.49 6.66
CA VAL A 371 4.65 1.49 5.24
C VAL A 371 3.24 0.93 5.12
N LEU A 372 2.28 1.81 4.91
CA LEU A 372 0.85 1.51 4.93
C LEU A 372 0.28 1.52 3.50
N ASN A 373 -0.64 0.62 3.21
CA ASN A 373 -1.52 0.68 2.05
C ASN A 373 -2.76 -0.18 2.30
N ARG A 374 -3.92 0.26 1.83
CA ARG A 374 -5.20 -0.45 2.04
C ARG A 374 -5.51 -1.50 0.96
N GLY A 375 -4.62 -1.64 -0.01
CA GLY A 375 -4.71 -2.71 -0.97
C GLY A 375 -5.90 -2.57 -1.91
N LEU A 376 -6.45 -3.71 -2.30
CA LEU A 376 -7.48 -3.85 -3.33
C LEU A 376 -8.85 -4.29 -2.79
N ILE A 377 -9.06 -4.18 -1.49
CA ILE A 377 -10.37 -4.51 -0.89
C ILE A 377 -11.26 -3.28 -1.02
N TRP A 378 -12.29 -3.41 -1.85
CA TRP A 378 -13.22 -2.34 -2.12
C TRP A 378 -14.08 -2.02 -0.89
N ARG A 379 -14.28 -0.72 -0.67
CA ARG A 379 -15.19 -0.15 0.34
C ARG A 379 -15.84 1.11 -0.25
N PRO A 380 -17.05 1.47 0.18
CA PRO A 380 -17.60 2.79 -0.11
C PRO A 380 -16.62 3.89 0.33
N ASP A 381 -16.57 5.01 -0.39
CA ASP A 381 -15.63 6.10 -0.12
C ASP A 381 -15.76 6.66 1.30
N GLU A 382 -16.98 6.74 1.83
CA GLU A 382 -17.28 7.26 3.17
C GLU A 382 -16.70 6.34 4.25
N VAL A 383 -16.92 5.03 4.10
CA VAL A 383 -16.33 4.00 4.96
C VAL A 383 -14.82 4.01 4.81
N PHE A 384 -14.32 4.19 3.58
CA PHE A 384 -12.89 4.27 3.32
C PHE A 384 -12.25 5.43 4.08
N LEU A 385 -12.81 6.61 3.91
CA LEU A 385 -12.38 7.84 4.57
C LEU A 385 -12.42 7.71 6.09
N GLN A 386 -13.53 7.23 6.66
CA GLN A 386 -13.71 7.12 8.11
C GLN A 386 -12.69 6.17 8.75
N GLU A 387 -12.49 4.97 8.19
CA GLU A 387 -11.51 4.00 8.68
C GLU A 387 -10.09 4.58 8.63
N LEU A 388 -9.72 5.22 7.51
CA LEU A 388 -8.39 5.78 7.35
C LEU A 388 -8.14 6.96 8.30
N VAL A 389 -9.12 7.87 8.43
CA VAL A 389 -9.06 9.00 9.37
C VAL A 389 -8.92 8.51 10.80
N PHE A 390 -9.68 7.48 11.19
CA PHE A 390 -9.59 6.90 12.52
C PHE A 390 -8.19 6.32 12.79
N THR A 391 -7.67 5.51 11.88
CA THR A 391 -6.33 4.93 11.99
C THR A 391 -5.25 6.01 12.07
N MET A 392 -5.30 7.00 11.18
CA MET A 392 -4.32 8.09 11.16
C MET A 392 -4.41 8.94 12.43
N LYS A 393 -5.62 9.21 12.94
CA LYS A 393 -5.83 9.90 14.22
C LYS A 393 -5.26 9.12 15.39
N TYR A 394 -5.43 7.80 15.42
CA TYR A 394 -4.87 6.95 16.46
C TYR A 394 -3.34 6.99 16.48
N LEU A 395 -2.70 6.81 15.31
CA LEU A 395 -1.24 6.89 15.19
C LEU A 395 -0.74 8.29 15.55
N TRP A 396 -1.41 9.32 15.03
CA TRP A 396 -1.10 10.72 15.31
C TRP A 396 -1.20 11.03 16.81
N LYS A 397 -2.21 10.55 17.52
CA LYS A 397 -2.38 10.86 18.94
C LYS A 397 -1.36 10.13 19.81
N ASN A 398 -1.09 8.85 19.53
CA ASN A 398 -0.40 7.97 20.47
C ASN A 398 1.08 7.72 20.12
N TYR A 399 1.49 7.93 18.87
CA TYR A 399 2.83 7.57 18.38
C TYR A 399 3.44 8.68 17.50
N PRO A 400 3.71 9.87 18.06
CA PRO A 400 4.17 11.05 17.31
C PRO A 400 5.58 10.93 16.70
N ASP A 401 6.36 9.97 17.18
CA ASP A 401 7.74 9.68 16.76
C ASP A 401 7.83 8.68 15.60
N VAL A 402 6.68 8.15 15.15
CA VAL A 402 6.61 7.21 14.03
C VAL A 402 6.48 7.96 12.70
N LEU A 403 7.31 7.57 11.73
CA LEU A 403 7.22 8.03 10.35
C LEU A 403 6.19 7.17 9.59
N ILE A 404 5.18 7.83 9.02
CA ILE A 404 4.15 7.16 8.20
C ILE A 404 4.43 7.41 6.73
N LEU A 405 4.64 6.32 5.99
CA LEU A 405 4.70 6.30 4.53
C LEU A 405 3.45 5.55 4.03
N TYR A 406 2.56 6.24 3.34
CA TYR A 406 1.39 5.62 2.73
C TYR A 406 1.61 5.47 1.23
N ARG A 407 1.56 4.24 0.72
CA ARG A 407 1.70 3.95 -0.70
C ARG A 407 0.33 3.99 -1.39
N ALA A 408 0.27 4.60 -2.57
CA ALA A 408 -0.89 4.50 -3.45
C ALA A 408 -1.17 3.04 -3.86
N THR A 409 -2.44 2.65 -3.88
CA THR A 409 -2.84 1.38 -4.48
C THR A 409 -2.68 1.50 -5.99
N HIS A 410 -1.91 0.60 -6.61
CA HIS A 410 -1.77 0.58 -8.07
C HIS A 410 -3.01 -0.03 -8.72
N PRO A 411 -3.37 0.39 -9.94
CA PRO A 411 -4.57 -0.09 -10.60
C PRO A 411 -4.45 -1.56 -11.03
N VAL A 412 -5.59 -2.23 -11.20
CA VAL A 412 -5.67 -3.68 -11.50
C VAL A 412 -6.35 -4.02 -12.82
N SER A 413 -6.53 -3.03 -13.68
CA SER A 413 -7.31 -3.14 -14.92
C SER A 413 -6.81 -4.25 -15.84
N ASN A 414 -7.74 -5.14 -16.21
CA ASN A 414 -7.72 -6.11 -17.32
C ASN A 414 -6.35 -6.64 -17.78
N CYS A 415 -5.46 -6.95 -16.83
CA CYS A 415 -4.17 -7.50 -17.17
C CYS A 415 -4.34 -8.82 -17.92
N THR A 416 -5.42 -9.57 -17.66
CA THR A 416 -5.65 -10.86 -18.31
C THR A 416 -5.89 -10.68 -19.81
N THR A 417 -6.59 -9.64 -20.28
CA THR A 417 -6.68 -9.36 -21.73
C THR A 417 -5.34 -8.87 -22.29
N HIS A 418 -4.62 -8.03 -21.54
CA HIS A 418 -3.26 -7.63 -21.91
C HIS A 418 -2.27 -8.82 -21.96
N LYS A 419 -2.57 -9.90 -21.23
CA LYS A 419 -1.75 -11.12 -21.12
C LYS A 419 -2.13 -12.24 -22.07
N LEU A 420 -3.44 -12.47 -22.26
CA LEU A 420 -4.00 -13.49 -23.15
C LEU A 420 -3.70 -13.17 -24.63
N GLN A 421 -3.12 -12.01 -24.93
CA GLN A 421 -2.56 -11.64 -26.23
C GLN A 421 -1.14 -12.19 -26.50
N GLY A 422 -0.68 -13.18 -25.72
CA GLY A 422 0.59 -13.87 -25.96
C GLY A 422 1.77 -13.11 -25.37
N GLU A 423 2.03 -13.33 -24.09
CA GLU A 423 3.23 -12.87 -23.40
C GLU A 423 4.36 -13.88 -23.60
N ASP A 424 5.26 -13.56 -24.49
CA ASP A 424 6.70 -13.54 -24.28
C ASP A 424 7.26 -12.85 -25.51
N GLU A 425 8.49 -12.34 -25.47
CA GLU A 425 9.22 -12.07 -26.72
C GLU A 425 8.90 -13.20 -27.69
N VAL A 426 8.75 -12.82 -28.95
CA VAL A 426 8.91 -13.76 -30.02
C VAL A 426 10.21 -14.50 -29.72
N ILE A 427 10.16 -15.68 -29.07
CA ILE A 427 11.33 -16.50 -28.93
C ILE A 427 11.60 -16.82 -30.38
N LEU A 428 12.65 -16.18 -30.87
CA LEU A 428 13.08 -16.40 -32.22
C LEU A 428 13.67 -17.79 -32.16
N ASP A 429 13.17 -18.67 -33.02
CA ASP A 429 13.90 -19.91 -33.27
C ASP A 429 15.32 -19.56 -33.74
N LYS A 430 16.15 -20.60 -33.86
CA LYS A 430 17.53 -20.45 -34.34
C LYS A 430 17.62 -19.72 -35.69
N ASP A 431 16.51 -19.62 -36.42
CA ASP A 431 16.39 -18.98 -37.74
C ASP A 431 15.79 -17.57 -37.69
N GLY A 432 15.60 -16.99 -36.50
CA GLY A 432 15.09 -15.62 -36.36
C GLY A 432 13.57 -15.51 -36.53
N ARG A 433 12.80 -16.60 -36.41
CA ARG A 433 11.34 -16.60 -36.64
C ARG A 433 10.55 -16.72 -35.34
N PRO A 434 9.36 -16.12 -35.29
CA PRO A 434 8.46 -16.32 -34.17
C PRO A 434 8.06 -17.77 -33.93
N ILE A 435 8.43 -18.30 -32.77
CA ILE A 435 7.92 -19.59 -32.29
C ILE A 435 6.46 -19.46 -31.84
N LEU A 436 6.01 -18.27 -31.42
CA LEU A 436 4.63 -17.99 -31.02
C LEU A 436 4.07 -16.75 -31.76
N PRO A 437 2.97 -16.86 -32.51
CA PRO A 437 2.29 -15.70 -33.10
C PRO A 437 1.40 -14.98 -32.07
N GLY A 438 1.55 -13.66 -31.96
CA GLY A 438 0.69 -12.77 -31.16
C GLY A 438 1.52 -11.85 -30.24
N THR A 439 1.43 -10.53 -30.43
CA THR A 439 2.03 -9.55 -29.51
C THR A 439 1.19 -8.29 -29.48
N VAL A 440 0.68 -7.88 -28.32
CA VAL A 440 0.60 -6.47 -27.90
C VAL A 440 0.61 -6.40 -26.36
N LEU A 441 1.80 -6.56 -25.74
CA LEU A 441 2.34 -5.74 -24.62
C LEU A 441 3.50 -6.46 -23.92
N GLN A 442 4.71 -6.31 -24.45
CA GLN A 442 5.96 -6.69 -23.77
C GLN A 442 6.68 -5.51 -23.14
N ARG A 443 6.23 -4.30 -23.45
CA ARG A 443 6.86 -3.05 -23.02
C ARG A 443 5.92 -2.31 -22.06
N PRO A 444 6.47 -1.50 -21.18
CA PRO A 444 5.68 -0.52 -20.44
C PRO A 444 4.78 0.26 -21.39
N LEU A 445 3.56 0.57 -20.93
CA LEU A 445 2.69 1.50 -21.65
C LEU A 445 3.37 2.86 -21.76
N VAL A 446 3.05 3.59 -22.84
CA VAL A 446 3.49 4.98 -23.01
C VAL A 446 2.64 5.92 -22.15
N SER A 447 1.36 5.59 -21.98
CA SER A 447 0.40 6.35 -21.18
C SER A 447 -0.41 5.41 -20.28
N PRO A 448 -0.83 5.85 -19.08
CA PRO A 448 -1.68 5.03 -18.23
C PRO A 448 -3.02 4.74 -18.92
N PRO A 449 -3.69 3.63 -18.61
CA PRO A 449 -5.01 3.33 -19.13
C PRO A 449 -6.00 4.46 -18.84
N SER A 450 -6.82 4.83 -19.83
CA SER A 450 -7.88 5.81 -19.60
C SER A 450 -8.96 5.22 -18.71
N ARG A 451 -9.70 6.09 -18.02
CA ARG A 451 -10.79 5.70 -17.12
C ARG A 451 -11.91 4.94 -17.85
N SER A 452 -12.17 5.28 -19.11
CA SER A 452 -13.20 4.65 -19.94
C SER A 452 -12.91 3.18 -20.23
N ALA A 453 -11.64 2.81 -20.42
CA ALA A 453 -11.22 1.43 -20.65
C ALA A 453 -11.41 0.53 -19.41
N ALA A 454 -11.63 1.12 -18.23
CA ALA A 454 -11.72 0.40 -16.97
C ALA A 454 -13.16 0.16 -16.47
N MET A 455 -14.17 0.75 -17.11
CA MET A 455 -15.57 0.36 -16.86
C MET A 455 -15.85 -1.09 -17.32
N GLU A 456 -14.99 -1.64 -18.18
CA GLU A 456 -15.04 -3.05 -18.62
C GLU A 456 -14.67 -4.05 -17.52
N GLY A 457 -14.26 -3.59 -16.33
CA GLY A 457 -14.10 -4.42 -15.12
C GLY A 457 -15.43 -4.91 -14.54
N GLY A 458 -16.43 -5.15 -15.39
CA GLY A 458 -17.73 -5.68 -15.04
C GLY A 458 -17.58 -6.97 -14.26
N ALA A 459 -18.49 -7.18 -13.31
CA ALA A 459 -18.60 -8.37 -12.47
C ALA A 459 -18.07 -9.59 -13.23
N TYR A 460 -16.97 -10.16 -12.75
CA TYR A 460 -16.38 -11.35 -13.34
C TYR A 460 -17.47 -12.42 -13.25
N ASN A 461 -18.23 -12.58 -14.33
CA ASN A 461 -19.37 -13.45 -14.34
C ASN A 461 -18.77 -14.83 -14.36
N HIS A 462 -18.68 -15.44 -13.18
CA HIS A 462 -18.21 -16.80 -13.04
C HIS A 462 -19.32 -17.69 -13.59
N ASN A 463 -19.45 -17.72 -14.92
CA ASN A 463 -20.26 -18.67 -15.67
C ASN A 463 -19.62 -20.06 -15.59
N ASN A 464 -19.26 -20.50 -14.38
CA ASN A 464 -19.15 -21.92 -14.13
C ASN A 464 -20.59 -22.40 -14.01
N ASN A 465 -21.11 -22.98 -15.09
CA ASN A 465 -22.42 -23.63 -15.19
C ASN A 465 -22.55 -24.87 -14.28
N ASN A 466 -21.89 -24.89 -13.13
CA ASN A 466 -22.11 -25.88 -12.09
C ASN A 466 -23.21 -25.30 -11.20
N ASP A 467 -24.45 -25.54 -11.60
CA ASP A 467 -25.71 -25.05 -11.01
C ASP A 467 -25.96 -25.47 -9.54
N ASP A 468 -24.97 -26.01 -8.82
CA ASP A 468 -25.14 -26.55 -7.46
C ASP A 468 -24.43 -25.73 -6.35
N ASP A 469 -23.63 -24.69 -6.69
CA ASP A 469 -22.96 -23.85 -5.68
C ASP A 469 -23.70 -22.52 -5.46
N ASP A 470 -24.80 -22.59 -4.71
CA ASP A 470 -25.65 -21.46 -4.27
C ASP A 470 -24.94 -20.43 -3.34
N ASP A 471 -23.63 -20.58 -3.11
CA ASP A 471 -22.82 -19.75 -2.21
C ASP A 471 -21.70 -18.96 -2.93
N ALA A 472 -21.73 -18.90 -4.28
CA ALA A 472 -20.81 -18.09 -5.07
C ALA A 472 -21.11 -16.58 -4.94
N ARG A 473 -20.81 -16.00 -3.78
CA ARG A 473 -20.95 -14.57 -3.51
C ARG A 473 -20.02 -13.80 -4.46
N PRO A 474 -20.52 -12.78 -5.19
CA PRO A 474 -19.69 -11.97 -6.05
C PRO A 474 -18.67 -11.22 -5.18
N VAL A 475 -17.39 -11.61 -5.29
CA VAL A 475 -16.29 -10.86 -4.69
C VAL A 475 -16.11 -9.60 -5.52
N PHE A 476 -16.62 -8.48 -5.02
CA PHE A 476 -16.45 -7.17 -5.67
C PHE A 476 -14.98 -6.75 -5.62
N ARG A 477 -14.42 -6.50 -6.80
CA ARG A 477 -13.10 -5.88 -6.97
C ARG A 477 -13.29 -4.40 -7.28
N PRO A 478 -12.44 -3.50 -6.74
CA PRO A 478 -12.54 -2.07 -7.02
C PRO A 478 -12.24 -1.82 -8.50
N THR A 479 -12.99 -0.90 -9.12
CA THR A 479 -12.67 -0.42 -10.46
C THR A 479 -11.42 0.49 -10.43
N LEU A 480 -10.84 0.79 -11.58
CA LEU A 480 -9.77 1.80 -11.69
C LEU A 480 -10.22 3.14 -11.10
N ALA A 481 -11.47 3.53 -11.37
CA ALA A 481 -12.03 4.78 -10.90
C ALA A 481 -12.12 4.82 -9.36
N ASP A 482 -12.47 3.69 -8.73
CA ASP A 482 -12.50 3.59 -7.26
C ASP A 482 -11.11 3.69 -6.66
N VAL A 483 -10.13 2.95 -7.21
CA VAL A 483 -8.74 2.99 -6.75
C VAL A 483 -8.19 4.41 -6.83
N GLN A 484 -8.40 5.09 -7.95
CA GLN A 484 -7.99 6.49 -8.17
C GLN A 484 -8.57 7.45 -7.14
N ARG A 485 -9.87 7.30 -6.87
CA ARG A 485 -10.59 8.16 -5.94
C ARG A 485 -10.16 7.93 -4.50
N GLN A 486 -10.05 6.67 -4.09
CA GLN A 486 -9.53 6.30 -2.77
C GLN A 486 -8.07 6.69 -2.57
N ASN A 487 -7.24 6.64 -3.62
CA ASN A 487 -5.88 7.16 -3.59
C ASN A 487 -5.83 8.66 -3.29
N ARG A 488 -6.68 9.46 -3.94
CA ARG A 488 -6.79 10.90 -3.64
C ARG A 488 -7.26 11.16 -2.21
N ILE A 489 -8.31 10.45 -1.76
CA ILE A 489 -8.77 10.51 -0.36
C ILE A 489 -7.60 10.21 0.60
N ALA A 490 -6.87 9.13 0.34
CA ALA A 490 -5.75 8.72 1.18
C ALA A 490 -4.63 9.76 1.21
N LYS A 491 -4.30 10.37 0.08
CA LYS A 491 -3.31 11.46 0.01
C LYS A 491 -3.70 12.60 0.95
N ARG A 492 -4.95 13.08 0.88
CA ARG A 492 -5.44 14.18 1.73
C ARG A 492 -5.35 13.84 3.22
N VAL A 493 -5.84 12.67 3.60
CA VAL A 493 -5.87 12.24 5.01
C VAL A 493 -4.45 12.02 5.56
N VAL A 494 -3.59 11.31 4.83
CA VAL A 494 -2.23 10.98 5.27
C VAL A 494 -1.36 12.23 5.39
N GLU A 495 -1.40 13.12 4.40
CA GLU A 495 -0.57 14.33 4.44
C GLU A 495 -1.03 15.30 5.52
N ALA A 496 -2.34 15.38 5.79
CA ALA A 496 -2.88 16.17 6.91
C ALA A 496 -2.49 15.57 8.27
N ALA A 497 -2.45 14.23 8.39
CA ALA A 497 -1.97 13.53 9.59
C ALA A 497 -0.44 13.64 9.80
N GLY A 498 0.28 14.28 8.88
CA GLY A 498 1.72 14.46 8.94
C GLY A 498 2.53 13.27 8.46
N GLY A 499 1.97 12.43 7.59
CA GLY A 499 2.68 11.38 6.84
C GLY A 499 3.18 11.85 5.48
N LEU A 500 3.81 10.93 4.74
CA LEU A 500 4.14 11.05 3.32
C LEU A 500 3.29 10.11 2.49
N TYR A 501 2.72 10.65 1.41
CA TYR A 501 2.02 9.85 0.41
C TYR A 501 2.94 9.56 -0.78
N LEU A 502 3.08 8.28 -1.15
CA LEU A 502 3.89 7.81 -2.28
C LEU A 502 2.98 7.54 -3.47
N ASP A 503 2.81 8.56 -4.32
CA ASP A 503 1.90 8.56 -5.47
C ASP A 503 2.42 7.71 -6.64
N THR A 504 2.38 6.40 -6.44
CA THR A 504 2.95 5.41 -7.34
C THR A 504 1.96 4.84 -8.34
N GLU A 505 0.73 5.37 -8.35
CA GLU A 505 -0.36 4.87 -9.17
C GLU A 505 0.02 4.90 -10.66
N THR A 506 0.38 6.08 -11.19
CA THR A 506 0.77 6.25 -12.60
C THR A 506 1.96 5.40 -12.97
N MET A 507 3.00 5.39 -12.12
CA MET A 507 4.21 4.60 -12.34
C MET A 507 3.90 3.12 -12.60
N PHE A 508 3.00 2.51 -11.82
CA PHE A 508 2.64 1.09 -11.96
C PHE A 508 1.46 0.82 -12.89
N ALA A 509 0.64 1.83 -13.18
CA ALA A 509 -0.37 1.75 -14.23
C ALA A 509 0.26 1.45 -15.60
N LEU A 510 1.50 1.94 -15.82
CA LEU A 510 2.25 1.68 -17.06
C LEU A 510 2.79 0.26 -17.17
N ARG A 511 2.62 -0.60 -16.15
CA ARG A 511 3.29 -1.91 -16.07
C ARG A 511 2.36 -3.12 -16.06
N PRO A 512 1.39 -3.24 -16.99
CA PRO A 512 0.60 -4.46 -17.09
C PRO A 512 1.47 -5.70 -17.40
N ASP A 513 2.59 -5.50 -18.12
CA ASP A 513 3.59 -6.52 -18.52
C ASP A 513 4.26 -7.24 -17.34
N GLY A 514 4.33 -6.58 -16.17
CA GLY A 514 4.97 -7.15 -14.99
C GLY A 514 4.03 -7.89 -14.04
N ARG A 515 2.73 -7.97 -14.35
CA ARG A 515 1.72 -8.58 -13.47
C ARG A 515 1.79 -10.10 -13.51
N MET A 516 1.20 -10.78 -12.54
CA MET A 516 1.18 -12.24 -12.50
C MET A 516 0.32 -12.85 -13.61
N GLY A 517 -0.88 -12.33 -13.83
CA GLY A 517 -1.80 -12.86 -14.84
C GLY A 517 -2.65 -14.03 -14.38
N GLU A 518 -3.23 -14.76 -15.33
CA GLU A 518 -4.07 -15.94 -15.04
C GLU A 518 -5.21 -15.64 -14.02
N GLY A 519 -5.86 -14.47 -14.15
CA GLY A 519 -6.89 -14.00 -13.22
C GLY A 519 -6.37 -13.17 -12.02
N ASP A 520 -5.05 -13.10 -11.86
CA ASP A 520 -4.36 -12.27 -10.88
C ASP A 520 -3.72 -11.03 -11.51
N CYS A 521 -4.51 -9.97 -11.56
CA CYS A 521 -4.08 -8.64 -12.00
C CYS A 521 -3.70 -7.72 -10.86
N ALA A 522 -3.82 -8.18 -9.62
CA ALA A 522 -3.46 -7.42 -8.43
C ALA A 522 -1.95 -7.37 -8.26
N ARG A 523 -1.30 -8.52 -8.46
CA ARG A 523 0.06 -8.76 -8.01
C ARG A 523 1.07 -8.68 -9.16
N PHE A 524 2.29 -8.30 -8.82
CA PHE A 524 3.44 -8.30 -9.74
C PHE A 524 4.25 -9.58 -9.61
N CYS A 525 4.85 -10.01 -10.71
CA CYS A 525 5.92 -11.00 -10.66
C CYS A 525 7.16 -10.38 -9.99
N ALA A 526 7.96 -11.22 -9.33
CA ALA A 526 9.21 -10.81 -8.70
C ALA A 526 10.37 -11.72 -9.16
N PRO A 527 11.49 -11.17 -9.68
CA PRO A 527 11.75 -9.75 -9.94
C PRO A 527 10.81 -9.12 -10.96
N GLY A 528 10.74 -7.78 -10.96
CA GLY A 528 9.84 -7.06 -11.85
C GLY A 528 9.65 -5.59 -11.50
N PRO A 529 8.56 -4.96 -11.97
CA PRO A 529 8.34 -3.53 -11.77
C PRO A 529 8.39 -3.12 -10.30
N LEU A 530 7.90 -4.00 -9.40
CA LEU A 530 7.76 -3.70 -7.98
C LEU A 530 9.11 -3.36 -7.32
N ASP A 531 10.24 -3.77 -7.91
CA ASP A 531 11.59 -3.43 -7.45
C ASP A 531 11.84 -1.91 -7.40
N ALA A 532 11.18 -1.14 -8.26
CA ALA A 532 11.24 0.32 -8.24
C ALA A 532 10.73 0.93 -6.92
N TYR A 533 9.89 0.22 -6.14
CA TYR A 533 9.51 0.70 -4.81
C TYR A 533 10.67 0.69 -3.82
N ALA A 534 11.60 -0.26 -3.90
CA ALA A 534 12.75 -0.28 -3.00
C ALA A 534 13.62 0.97 -3.22
N ASP A 535 13.84 1.34 -4.48
CA ASP A 535 14.54 2.57 -4.84
C ASP A 535 13.77 3.82 -4.40
N LEU A 536 12.45 3.86 -4.60
CA LEU A 536 11.63 4.99 -4.16
C LEU A 536 11.66 5.16 -2.63
N LEU A 537 11.56 4.06 -1.88
CA LEU A 537 11.63 4.04 -0.42
C LEU A 537 13.01 4.52 0.05
N PHE A 538 14.08 4.02 -0.57
CA PHE A 538 15.44 4.48 -0.32
C PHE A 538 15.59 5.98 -0.53
N ASN A 539 15.16 6.50 -1.68
CA ASN A 539 15.27 7.93 -2.01
C ASN A 539 14.44 8.81 -1.08
N THR A 540 13.25 8.35 -0.71
CA THR A 540 12.39 9.02 0.28
C THR A 540 13.13 9.17 1.60
N LEU A 541 13.66 8.06 2.16
CA LEU A 541 14.38 8.09 3.43
C LEU A 541 15.70 8.89 3.34
N ARG A 542 16.39 8.83 2.19
CA ARG A 542 17.60 9.59 1.93
C ARG A 542 17.36 11.10 1.98
N ILE A 543 16.32 11.59 1.30
CA ILE A 543 15.95 13.01 1.34
C ILE A 543 15.66 13.45 2.77
N LEU A 544 14.88 12.66 3.51
CA LEU A 544 14.53 12.98 4.89
C LEU A 544 15.79 13.11 5.75
N ARG A 545 16.69 12.13 5.70
CA ARG A 545 17.94 12.16 6.47
C ARG A 545 18.82 13.38 6.12
N HIS A 546 18.93 13.72 4.84
CA HIS A 546 19.67 14.91 4.42
C HIS A 546 19.04 16.20 4.97
N ALA A 547 17.71 16.30 4.95
CA ALA A 547 16.97 17.42 5.51
C ALA A 547 17.15 17.53 7.05
N GLU A 548 17.16 16.40 7.76
CA GLU A 548 17.40 16.33 9.20
C GLU A 548 18.82 16.74 9.60
N GLY A 549 19.83 16.31 8.83
CA GLY A 549 21.23 16.69 9.08
C GLY A 549 21.46 18.20 9.04
N LYS A 550 20.80 18.90 8.08
CA LYS A 550 20.83 20.36 7.99
C LYS A 550 20.12 21.03 9.17
N ALA A 551 18.97 20.51 9.58
CA ALA A 551 18.21 21.03 10.71
C ALA A 551 18.98 20.88 12.04
N GLY A 552 19.65 19.74 12.25
CA GLY A 552 20.46 19.48 13.44
C GLY A 552 21.70 20.38 13.53
N GLY A 553 22.36 20.64 12.41
CA GLY A 553 23.53 21.53 12.34
C GLY A 553 23.19 22.98 12.70
N ALA A 554 22.06 23.50 12.18
CA ALA A 554 21.62 24.87 12.47
C ALA A 554 21.27 25.07 13.96
N GLY A 555 20.61 24.09 14.58
CA GLY A 555 20.27 24.15 16.01
C GLY A 555 21.48 24.07 16.95
N ALA A 556 22.52 23.33 16.56
CA ALA A 556 23.77 23.26 17.33
C ALA A 556 24.59 24.56 17.25
N ALA A 557 24.56 25.27 16.11
CA ALA A 557 25.21 26.57 15.96
C ALA A 557 24.50 27.66 16.78
N ALA A 558 23.16 27.68 16.78
CA ALA A 558 22.36 28.67 17.51
C ALA A 558 22.46 28.56 19.05
N LYS A 559 22.93 27.43 19.60
CA LYS A 559 23.17 27.27 21.05
C LYS A 559 24.58 27.70 21.50
N LYS A 560 25.48 28.01 20.55
CA LYS A 560 26.88 28.37 20.83
C LYS A 560 27.18 29.87 20.66
N GLY A 561 26.25 30.65 20.11
CA GLY A 561 26.27 32.12 20.12
C GLY A 561 25.24 32.63 21.10
#